data_AF-A0A972ZJM5-F1
#
_entry.id   AF-A0A972ZJM5-F1
#
_cell.length_a   1.000
_cell.length_b   1.000
_cell.length_c   1.000
_cell.angle_alpha   90.00
_cell.angle_beta   90.00
_cell.angle_gamma   90.00
#
_symmetry.space_group_name_H-M   'P 1'
#
loop_
_entity.id
_entity.type
_entity.pdbx_description
1 polymer ?
#
loop_
_entity_poly.entity_id
_entity_poly.type
_entity_poly.pdbx_seq_one_letter_code
_entity_poly.pdbx_strand_id
1 'polypeptide(L)'
;FRWDAIGGLDESATGTITHAWKAGPQTLLLRKQLEAMPDGGVFIISPPVNPFRCPPGPGERISLVADYFKKVKPKSKIVVLDPKKKFSKQGLFKEGWAKLYPGMIEYHNIDNDGVVERVDVASKTLHTQFGKYKGDVVNFIPAQKAGKIAHVSGLADQTGWCPVNQQTFESTLVPGVHVVGDASIAAPMPKSGFAASTQAKVTAEAVVNMLGGKAPGTPKFVNTCYSLLNEDYGISVAMVYGYEGKKIVKIKGSGGLSPSKASDAFHQREANYARGWYESISRDIWG
;
A
#
# COMPACT_ATOMS: atom_id res chain seq x y z
N PHE A 1 -10.53 -5.88 6.03
CA PHE A 1 -10.50 -6.46 4.68
C PHE A 1 -11.93 -6.75 4.25
N ARG A 2 -12.17 -6.95 2.97
CA ARG A 2 -13.43 -7.42 2.39
C ARG A 2 -13.24 -8.89 2.03
N TRP A 3 -13.56 -9.77 2.97
CA TRP A 3 -13.40 -11.22 2.82
C TRP A 3 -14.46 -11.84 1.90
N ASP A 4 -15.56 -11.13 1.73
CA ASP A 4 -16.68 -11.46 0.84
C ASP A 4 -16.43 -11.09 -0.63
N ALA A 5 -15.28 -10.48 -0.96
CA ALA A 5 -15.03 -9.95 -2.30
C ALA A 5 -14.52 -10.98 -3.32
N ILE A 6 -13.98 -12.12 -2.88
CA ILE A 6 -13.36 -13.14 -3.75
C ILE A 6 -13.78 -14.52 -3.28
N GLY A 7 -14.25 -15.35 -4.22
CA GLY A 7 -14.68 -16.71 -3.90
C GLY A 7 -13.54 -17.55 -3.32
N GLY A 8 -13.83 -18.32 -2.27
CA GLY A 8 -12.88 -19.25 -1.66
C GLY A 8 -11.81 -18.63 -0.76
N LEU A 9 -11.82 -17.31 -0.56
CA LEU A 9 -10.88 -16.64 0.34
C LEU A 9 -11.60 -15.92 1.48
N ASP A 10 -11.53 -16.50 2.69
CA ASP A 10 -12.00 -15.87 3.92
C ASP A 10 -10.86 -15.61 4.91
N GLU A 11 -11.20 -15.14 6.12
CA GLU A 11 -10.21 -14.84 7.16
C GLU A 11 -9.45 -16.08 7.64
N SER A 12 -10.08 -17.26 7.62
CA SER A 12 -9.45 -18.52 8.04
C SER A 12 -8.36 -18.98 7.08
N ALA A 13 -8.45 -18.59 5.80
CA ALA A 13 -7.46 -18.90 4.78
C ALA A 13 -6.09 -18.25 5.01
N THR A 14 -6.00 -17.25 5.90
CA THR A 14 -4.80 -16.43 6.11
C THR A 14 -3.61 -17.19 6.72
N GLY A 15 -3.84 -18.38 7.28
CA GLY A 15 -2.77 -19.30 7.69
C GLY A 15 -2.03 -19.98 6.54
N THR A 16 -2.65 -20.02 5.35
CA THR A 16 -2.10 -20.67 4.15
C THR A 16 -1.79 -19.64 3.07
N ILE A 17 -2.76 -18.78 2.75
CA ILE A 17 -2.65 -17.70 1.75
C ILE A 17 -2.48 -16.39 2.51
N THR A 18 -1.25 -15.91 2.60
CA THR A 18 -0.95 -14.72 3.42
C THR A 18 -1.38 -13.44 2.72
N HIS A 19 -1.81 -12.43 3.47
CA HIS A 19 -1.94 -11.07 2.95
C HIS A 19 -0.72 -10.22 3.32
N ALA A 20 -0.20 -10.37 4.55
CA ALA A 20 0.88 -9.56 5.12
C ALA A 20 0.71 -8.02 4.93
N TRP A 21 -0.53 -7.56 4.75
CA TRP A 21 -0.90 -6.12 4.68
C TRP A 21 -1.17 -5.47 6.05
N LYS A 22 -1.24 -6.30 7.08
CA LYS A 22 -1.03 -5.93 8.48
C LYS A 22 0.23 -6.67 8.91
N ALA A 23 1.17 -5.94 9.50
CA ALA A 23 2.47 -6.46 9.87
C ALA A 23 2.37 -7.43 11.08
N GLY A 24 3.51 -7.92 11.55
CA GLY A 24 3.60 -8.84 12.69
C GLY A 24 3.46 -10.30 12.24
N PRO A 25 2.55 -11.11 12.81
CA PRO A 25 2.46 -12.55 12.54
C PRO A 25 2.35 -12.90 11.05
N GLN A 26 1.59 -12.12 10.27
CA GLN A 26 1.44 -12.34 8.83
C GLN A 26 2.71 -12.07 8.03
N THR A 27 3.53 -11.10 8.46
CA THR A 27 4.84 -10.84 7.83
C THR A 27 5.80 -12.00 8.09
N LEU A 28 5.84 -12.50 9.34
CA LEU A 28 6.66 -13.64 9.73
C LEU A 28 6.25 -14.91 8.98
N LEU A 29 4.94 -15.14 8.85
CA LEU A 29 4.42 -16.29 8.11
C LEU A 29 4.80 -16.24 6.63
N LEU A 30 4.62 -15.10 5.96
CA LEU A 30 5.03 -14.95 4.56
C LEU A 30 6.55 -15.20 4.41
N ARG A 31 7.38 -14.65 5.31
CA ARG A 31 8.83 -14.90 5.30
C ARG A 31 9.15 -16.39 5.45
N LYS A 32 8.55 -17.06 6.43
CA LYS A 32 8.73 -18.51 6.64
C LYS A 32 8.34 -19.33 5.42
N GLN A 33 7.23 -18.98 4.77
CA GLN A 33 6.80 -19.64 3.53
C GLN A 33 7.81 -19.43 2.39
N LEU A 34 8.32 -18.21 2.22
CA LEU A 34 9.34 -17.91 1.20
C LEU A 34 10.66 -18.62 1.46
N GLU A 35 11.09 -18.77 2.72
CA GLU A 35 12.31 -19.51 3.07
C GLU A 35 12.17 -21.01 2.80
N ALA A 36 11.01 -21.58 3.14
CA ALA A 36 10.69 -22.99 2.95
C ALA A 36 10.39 -23.36 1.48
N MET A 37 10.07 -22.38 0.63
CA MET A 37 9.83 -22.59 -0.80
C MET A 37 11.07 -23.21 -1.47
N PRO A 38 10.97 -24.26 -2.29
CA PRO A 38 12.12 -24.78 -3.02
C PRO A 38 12.68 -23.76 -4.02
N ASP A 39 13.98 -23.84 -4.33
CA ASP A 39 14.53 -23.09 -5.45
C ASP A 39 13.91 -23.59 -6.76
N GLY A 40 13.39 -22.67 -7.58
CA GLY A 40 12.54 -22.98 -8.72
C GLY A 40 11.04 -22.85 -8.45
N GLY A 41 10.65 -22.59 -7.20
CA GLY A 41 9.25 -22.36 -6.83
C GLY A 41 8.68 -21.05 -7.38
N VAL A 42 7.34 -20.97 -7.40
CA VAL A 42 6.58 -19.82 -7.87
C VAL A 42 5.98 -19.07 -6.69
N PHE A 43 6.35 -17.80 -6.56
CA PHE A 43 5.67 -16.85 -5.68
C PHE A 43 4.62 -16.08 -6.46
N ILE A 44 3.35 -16.20 -6.08
CA ILE A 44 2.27 -15.39 -6.67
C ILE A 44 1.92 -14.25 -5.73
N ILE A 45 1.81 -13.03 -6.26
CA ILE A 45 1.27 -11.87 -5.55
C ILE A 45 0.10 -11.27 -6.31
N SER A 46 -1.03 -11.04 -5.62
CA SER A 46 -2.21 -10.40 -6.20
C SER A 46 -2.62 -9.18 -5.36
N PRO A 47 -2.34 -7.95 -5.83
CA PRO A 47 -2.82 -6.73 -5.18
C PRO A 47 -4.31 -6.47 -5.48
N PRO A 48 -5.03 -5.67 -4.66
CA PRO A 48 -6.42 -5.34 -4.92
C PRO A 48 -6.56 -4.13 -5.86
N VAL A 49 -7.80 -3.82 -6.23
CA VAL A 49 -8.17 -2.53 -6.84
C VAL A 49 -8.06 -1.37 -5.83
N ASN A 50 -8.02 -0.14 -6.34
CA ASN A 50 -8.04 1.06 -5.51
C ASN A 50 -9.43 1.31 -4.90
N PRO A 51 -9.52 1.97 -3.73
CA PRO A 51 -8.43 2.38 -2.85
C PRO A 51 -7.97 1.27 -1.90
N PHE A 52 -6.66 1.24 -1.60
CA PHE A 52 -6.07 0.36 -0.59
C PHE A 52 -4.88 1.05 0.09
N ARG A 53 -4.47 0.55 1.27
CA ARG A 53 -3.30 1.03 2.02
C ARG A 53 -2.04 0.90 1.17
N CYS A 54 -1.22 1.93 1.14
CA CYS A 54 0.08 2.04 0.48
C CYS A 54 0.10 1.53 -0.98
N PRO A 55 -0.38 2.35 -1.95
CA PRO A 55 -0.43 1.94 -3.36
C PRO A 55 0.87 1.40 -3.98
N PRO A 56 2.09 1.88 -3.66
CA PRO A 56 3.33 1.30 -4.20
C PRO A 56 3.82 0.06 -3.44
N GLY A 57 3.24 -0.28 -2.29
CA GLY A 57 3.69 -1.39 -1.45
C GLY A 57 3.76 -2.76 -2.15
N PRO A 58 2.84 -3.13 -3.06
CA PRO A 58 2.96 -4.40 -3.78
C PRO A 58 4.19 -4.41 -4.68
N GLY A 59 4.50 -3.27 -5.33
CA GLY A 59 5.69 -3.12 -6.17
C GLY A 59 6.98 -3.27 -5.36
N GLU A 60 7.04 -2.69 -4.16
CA GLU A 60 8.16 -2.87 -3.24
C GLU A 60 8.31 -4.34 -2.79
N ARG A 61 7.20 -4.99 -2.41
CA ARG A 61 7.21 -6.41 -2.03
C ARG A 61 7.73 -7.31 -3.16
N ILE A 62 7.25 -7.11 -4.38
CA ILE A 62 7.75 -7.82 -5.57
C ILE A 62 9.27 -7.67 -5.67
N SER A 63 9.76 -6.43 -5.51
CA SER A 63 11.18 -6.11 -5.67
C SER A 63 12.05 -6.76 -4.60
N LEU A 64 11.66 -6.67 -3.33
CA LEU A 64 12.44 -7.23 -2.23
C LEU A 64 12.38 -8.77 -2.18
N VAL A 65 11.27 -9.38 -2.62
CA VAL A 65 11.22 -10.82 -2.83
C VAL A 65 12.12 -11.24 -4.00
N ALA A 66 12.13 -10.46 -5.10
CA ALA A 66 13.03 -10.71 -6.22
C ALA A 66 14.51 -10.59 -5.82
N ASP A 67 14.86 -9.61 -4.99
CA ASP A 67 16.22 -9.48 -4.44
C ASP A 67 16.62 -10.69 -3.60
N TYR A 68 15.72 -11.18 -2.75
CA TYR A 68 15.94 -12.41 -1.98
C TYR A 68 16.12 -13.63 -2.89
N PHE A 69 15.25 -13.81 -3.90
CA PHE A 69 15.36 -14.92 -4.86
C PHE A 69 16.65 -14.85 -5.66
N LYS A 70 17.04 -13.68 -6.16
CA LYS A 70 18.31 -13.48 -6.87
C LYS A 70 19.51 -13.99 -6.06
N LYS A 71 19.50 -13.78 -4.74
CA LYS A 71 20.59 -14.16 -3.83
C LYS A 71 20.54 -15.62 -3.40
N VAL A 72 19.34 -16.18 -3.18
CA VAL A 72 19.18 -17.45 -2.45
C VAL A 72 18.43 -18.53 -3.23
N LYS A 73 17.53 -18.15 -4.14
CA LYS A 73 16.66 -19.06 -4.90
C LYS A 73 16.53 -18.60 -6.37
N PRO A 74 17.63 -18.53 -7.13
CA PRO A 74 17.68 -17.82 -8.42
C PRO A 74 16.87 -18.48 -9.54
N LYS A 75 16.44 -19.74 -9.39
CA LYS A 75 15.56 -20.41 -10.37
C LYS A 75 14.08 -20.07 -10.16
N SER A 76 13.75 -19.46 -9.02
CA SER A 76 12.37 -19.13 -8.64
C SER A 76 11.81 -17.98 -9.48
N LYS A 77 10.49 -17.92 -9.59
CA LYS A 77 9.77 -16.89 -10.35
C LYS A 77 8.75 -16.16 -9.49
N ILE A 78 8.44 -14.94 -9.89
CA ILE A 78 7.35 -14.14 -9.32
C ILE A 78 6.29 -13.94 -10.38
N VAL A 79 5.04 -14.31 -10.08
CA VAL A 79 3.88 -14.03 -10.91
C VAL A 79 3.02 -12.98 -10.22
N VAL A 80 2.73 -11.89 -10.92
CA VAL A 80 1.89 -10.80 -10.43
C VAL A 80 0.55 -10.86 -11.14
N LEU A 81 -0.54 -10.96 -10.39
CA LEU A 81 -1.91 -10.91 -10.89
C LEU A 81 -2.58 -9.63 -10.38
N ASP A 82 -2.46 -8.55 -11.16
CA ASP A 82 -2.96 -7.23 -10.81
C ASP A 82 -4.26 -6.89 -11.57
N PRO A 83 -5.39 -6.67 -10.87
CA PRO A 83 -6.65 -6.26 -11.50
C PRO A 83 -6.64 -4.80 -11.99
N LYS A 84 -5.51 -4.08 -11.89
CA LYS A 84 -5.39 -2.67 -12.31
C LYS A 84 -4.58 -2.56 -13.60
N LYS A 85 -5.01 -1.66 -14.49
CA LYS A 85 -4.26 -1.30 -15.71
C LYS A 85 -2.92 -0.61 -15.43
N LYS A 86 -2.90 0.26 -14.41
CA LYS A 86 -1.72 1.00 -13.96
C LYS A 86 -1.59 0.99 -12.44
N PHE A 87 -0.37 1.02 -11.93
CA PHE A 87 -0.08 1.14 -10.50
C PHE A 87 0.91 2.28 -10.18
N SER A 88 1.02 2.62 -8.89
CA SER A 88 1.88 3.71 -8.41
C SER A 88 3.34 3.45 -8.74
N LYS A 89 4.04 4.45 -9.29
CA LYS A 89 5.47 4.36 -9.69
C LYS A 89 5.77 3.27 -10.73
N GLN A 90 4.76 2.81 -11.51
CA GLN A 90 4.92 1.69 -12.43
C GLN A 90 6.12 1.80 -13.38
N GLY A 91 6.38 2.98 -13.95
CA GLY A 91 7.54 3.20 -14.83
C GLY A 91 8.86 2.92 -14.10
N LEU A 92 9.03 3.47 -12.90
CA LEU A 92 10.23 3.30 -12.08
C LEU A 92 10.43 1.87 -11.61
N PHE A 93 9.34 1.20 -11.19
CA PHE A 93 9.41 -0.21 -10.81
C PHE A 93 9.78 -1.10 -11.99
N LYS A 94 9.13 -0.95 -13.15
CA LYS A 94 9.45 -1.75 -14.34
C LYS A 94 10.86 -1.49 -14.85
N GLU A 95 11.33 -0.25 -14.81
CA GLU A 95 12.72 0.11 -15.12
C GLU A 95 13.70 -0.60 -14.18
N GLY A 96 13.49 -0.49 -12.86
CA GLY A 96 14.33 -1.15 -11.87
C GLY A 96 14.28 -2.67 -11.94
N TRP A 97 13.10 -3.27 -12.19
CA TRP A 97 12.97 -4.72 -12.38
C TRP A 97 13.72 -5.22 -13.61
N ALA A 98 13.63 -4.51 -14.74
CA ALA A 98 14.37 -4.86 -15.94
C ALA A 98 15.89 -4.81 -15.72
N LYS A 99 16.37 -3.84 -14.93
CA LYS A 99 17.80 -3.70 -14.58
C LYS A 99 18.26 -4.75 -13.57
N LEU A 100 17.49 -4.97 -12.50
CA LEU A 100 17.96 -5.73 -11.33
C LEU A 100 17.62 -7.22 -11.38
N TYR A 101 16.48 -7.57 -12.00
CA TYR A 101 15.86 -8.90 -11.95
C TYR A 101 15.35 -9.37 -13.33
N PRO A 102 16.17 -9.32 -14.40
CA PRO A 102 15.73 -9.67 -15.74
C PRO A 102 15.18 -11.11 -15.78
N GLY A 103 13.96 -11.27 -16.31
CA GLY A 103 13.31 -12.57 -16.49
C GLY A 103 12.69 -13.22 -15.24
N MET A 104 12.80 -12.59 -14.05
CA MET A 104 12.28 -13.18 -12.81
C MET A 104 10.80 -12.87 -12.54
N ILE A 105 10.31 -11.73 -13.04
CA ILE A 105 8.98 -11.20 -12.73
C ILE A 105 8.10 -11.29 -13.98
N GLU A 106 7.04 -12.09 -13.89
CA GLU A 106 5.94 -12.17 -14.85
C GLU A 106 4.77 -11.31 -14.34
N TYR A 107 4.28 -10.39 -15.18
CA TYR A 107 3.28 -9.41 -14.76
C TYR A 107 2.02 -9.47 -15.63
N HIS A 108 0.92 -9.86 -15.01
CA HIS A 108 -0.43 -9.80 -15.57
C HIS A 108 -1.19 -8.63 -14.95
N ASN A 109 -1.62 -7.70 -15.78
CA ASN A 109 -2.57 -6.65 -15.45
C ASN A 109 -3.98 -7.03 -15.96
N ILE A 110 -4.96 -6.14 -15.79
CA ILE A 110 -6.34 -6.36 -16.27
C ILE A 110 -6.45 -6.67 -17.77
N ASP A 111 -5.51 -6.20 -18.60
CA ASP A 111 -5.55 -6.40 -20.06
C ASP A 111 -4.96 -7.77 -20.47
N ASN A 112 -4.29 -8.51 -19.56
CA ASN A 112 -3.66 -9.80 -19.85
C ASN A 112 -3.78 -10.81 -18.69
N ASP A 113 -5.00 -11.01 -18.19
CA ASP A 113 -5.40 -12.05 -17.23
C ASP A 113 -4.99 -11.82 -15.76
N GLY A 114 -4.81 -10.56 -15.35
CA GLY A 114 -4.47 -10.19 -13.97
C GLY A 114 -5.63 -10.20 -12.96
N VAL A 115 -6.86 -10.48 -13.38
CA VAL A 115 -8.04 -10.44 -12.51
C VAL A 115 -8.32 -11.82 -11.93
N VAL A 116 -8.12 -11.96 -10.61
CA VAL A 116 -8.46 -13.17 -9.85
C VAL A 116 -9.93 -13.15 -9.47
N GLU A 117 -10.66 -14.22 -9.77
CA GLU A 117 -12.09 -14.38 -9.48
C GLU A 117 -12.32 -15.33 -8.29
N ARG A 118 -11.45 -16.34 -8.14
CA ARG A 118 -11.55 -17.35 -7.08
C ARG A 118 -10.18 -17.84 -6.64
N VAL A 119 -10.05 -18.17 -5.36
CA VAL A 119 -8.87 -18.81 -4.78
C VAL A 119 -9.21 -20.21 -4.31
N ASP A 120 -8.40 -21.19 -4.69
CA ASP A 120 -8.36 -22.50 -4.05
C ASP A 120 -7.23 -22.51 -3.02
N VAL A 121 -7.60 -22.43 -1.74
CA VAL A 121 -6.67 -22.32 -0.61
C VAL A 121 -5.85 -23.60 -0.42
N ALA A 122 -6.49 -24.76 -0.60
CA ALA A 122 -5.84 -26.05 -0.37
C ALA A 122 -4.76 -26.32 -1.42
N SER A 123 -5.05 -26.02 -2.69
CA SER A 123 -4.08 -26.22 -3.78
C SER A 123 -3.17 -25.02 -4.04
N LYS A 124 -3.39 -23.88 -3.36
CA LYS A 124 -2.74 -22.58 -3.61
C LYS A 124 -2.86 -22.13 -5.08
N THR A 125 -4.06 -22.24 -5.63
CA THR A 125 -4.35 -21.90 -7.02
C THR A 125 -5.24 -20.67 -7.11
N LEU A 126 -4.83 -19.69 -7.90
CA LEU A 126 -5.62 -18.50 -8.24
C LEU A 126 -6.27 -18.73 -9.60
N HIS A 127 -7.58 -18.57 -9.63
CA HIS A 127 -8.40 -18.71 -10.84
C HIS A 127 -8.72 -17.33 -11.38
N THR A 128 -8.45 -17.17 -12.67
CA THR A 128 -8.78 -15.98 -13.45
C THR A 128 -9.80 -16.36 -14.51
N GLN A 129 -10.28 -15.39 -15.28
CA GLN A 129 -11.22 -15.66 -16.38
C GLN A 129 -10.60 -16.59 -17.44
N PHE A 130 -9.31 -16.42 -17.74
CA PHE A 130 -8.65 -17.12 -18.85
C PHE A 130 -7.68 -18.22 -18.40
N GLY A 131 -7.48 -18.42 -17.10
CA GLY A 131 -6.40 -19.27 -16.62
C GLY A 131 -6.48 -19.75 -15.18
N LYS A 132 -5.46 -20.52 -14.80
CA LYS A 132 -5.22 -21.01 -13.45
C LYS A 132 -3.73 -20.85 -13.13
N TYR A 133 -3.43 -20.20 -12.03
CA TYR A 133 -2.07 -19.93 -11.59
C TYR A 133 -1.82 -20.63 -10.26
N LYS A 134 -0.96 -21.65 -10.27
CA LYS A 134 -0.58 -22.39 -9.07
C LYS A 134 0.73 -21.83 -8.50
N GLY A 135 0.75 -21.50 -7.21
CA GLY A 135 1.93 -21.00 -6.52
C GLY A 135 2.37 -21.91 -5.39
N ASP A 136 3.68 -21.98 -5.15
CA ASP A 136 4.25 -22.61 -3.95
C ASP A 136 4.01 -21.72 -2.73
N VAL A 137 4.10 -20.41 -2.94
CA VAL A 137 3.75 -19.36 -1.98
C VAL A 137 2.81 -18.38 -2.64
N VAL A 138 1.70 -18.06 -1.98
CA VAL A 138 0.70 -17.12 -2.51
C VAL A 138 0.49 -16.00 -1.51
N ASN A 139 0.71 -14.77 -1.98
CA ASN A 139 0.38 -13.55 -1.29
C ASN A 139 -0.82 -12.86 -1.95
N PHE A 140 -2.02 -13.12 -1.44
CA PHE A 140 -3.23 -12.43 -1.90
C PHE A 140 -3.55 -11.25 -0.97
N ILE A 141 -3.64 -10.04 -1.51
CA ILE A 141 -3.93 -8.84 -0.73
C ILE A 141 -5.40 -8.47 -0.97
N PRO A 142 -6.32 -8.72 -0.02
CA PRO A 142 -7.74 -8.49 -0.23
C PRO A 142 -8.07 -7.01 -0.38
N ALA A 143 -9.20 -6.72 -1.02
CA ALA A 143 -9.80 -5.40 -1.02
C ALA A 143 -10.06 -4.90 0.41
N GLN A 144 -10.01 -3.58 0.59
CA GLN A 144 -9.95 -2.96 1.92
C GLN A 144 -11.14 -2.05 2.19
N LYS A 145 -11.35 -1.79 3.47
CA LYS A 145 -12.36 -0.89 4.04
C LYS A 145 -11.84 -0.37 5.38
N ALA A 146 -12.54 0.60 5.96
CA ALA A 146 -12.24 1.11 7.29
C ALA A 146 -12.25 -0.04 8.35
N GLY A 147 -11.60 0.22 9.49
CA GLY A 147 -11.59 -0.75 10.59
C GLY A 147 -13.00 -1.07 11.10
N LYS A 148 -13.18 -2.26 11.68
CA LYS A 148 -14.50 -2.72 12.19
C LYS A 148 -15.19 -1.69 13.08
N ILE A 149 -14.43 -1.02 13.96
CA ILE A 149 -14.96 0.00 14.86
C ILE A 149 -15.64 1.15 14.11
N ALA A 150 -15.08 1.60 12.98
CA ALA A 150 -15.67 2.67 12.19
C ALA A 150 -17.03 2.29 11.59
N HIS A 151 -17.22 1.02 11.23
CA HIS A 151 -18.50 0.54 10.73
C HIS A 151 -19.55 0.43 11.83
N VAL A 152 -19.21 -0.19 12.96
CA VAL A 152 -20.18 -0.39 14.07
C VAL A 152 -20.53 0.91 14.77
N SER A 153 -19.65 1.92 14.71
CA SER A 153 -19.89 3.26 15.25
C SER A 153 -20.58 4.21 14.26
N GLY A 154 -20.99 3.75 13.07
CA GLY A 154 -21.67 4.58 12.08
C GLY A 154 -20.79 5.65 11.41
N LEU A 155 -19.46 5.54 11.51
CA LEU A 155 -18.50 6.48 10.95
C LEU A 155 -18.18 6.21 9.48
N ALA A 156 -18.43 4.99 8.99
CA ALA A 156 -18.18 4.59 7.61
C ALA A 156 -19.47 4.64 6.77
N ASP A 157 -19.39 5.23 5.58
CA ASP A 157 -20.50 5.26 4.62
C ASP A 157 -20.59 3.98 3.76
N GLN A 158 -21.44 4.00 2.73
CA GLN A 158 -21.66 2.87 1.82
C GLN A 158 -20.40 2.49 1.02
N THR A 159 -19.45 3.42 0.82
CA THR A 159 -18.15 3.10 0.22
C THR A 159 -17.31 2.21 1.14
N GLY A 160 -17.66 2.15 2.43
CA GLY A 160 -16.94 1.44 3.48
C GLY A 160 -15.75 2.20 4.05
N TRP A 161 -15.68 3.51 3.79
CA TRP A 161 -14.69 4.44 4.35
C TRP A 161 -15.40 5.59 5.06
N CYS A 162 -14.66 6.40 5.82
CA CYS A 162 -15.25 7.41 6.68
C CYS A 162 -15.21 8.80 6.00
N PRO A 163 -16.36 9.38 5.61
CA PRO A 163 -16.40 10.75 5.12
C PRO A 163 -16.11 11.72 6.27
N VAL A 164 -15.26 12.70 5.99
CA VAL A 164 -14.77 13.66 6.98
C VAL A 164 -14.79 15.09 6.43
N ASN A 165 -14.97 16.06 7.30
CA ASN A 165 -14.64 17.45 7.04
C ASN A 165 -13.13 17.54 6.80
N GLN A 166 -12.71 17.90 5.59
CA GLN A 166 -11.29 17.85 5.22
C GLN A 166 -10.43 18.97 5.83
N GLN A 167 -11.02 19.90 6.59
CA GLN A 167 -10.31 20.88 7.41
C GLN A 167 -9.93 20.32 8.78
N THR A 168 -10.86 19.60 9.42
CA THR A 168 -10.77 19.20 10.83
C THR A 168 -10.67 17.70 11.04
N PHE A 169 -10.94 16.90 10.00
CA PHE A 169 -11.14 15.46 10.04
C PHE A 169 -12.30 14.99 10.94
N GLU A 170 -13.17 15.91 11.35
CA GLU A 170 -14.43 15.56 12.01
C GLU A 170 -15.31 14.74 11.06
N SER A 171 -15.94 13.68 11.54
CA SER A 171 -16.85 12.85 10.77
C SER A 171 -18.05 13.67 10.31
N THR A 172 -18.45 13.50 9.05
CA THR A 172 -19.69 14.10 8.55
C THR A 172 -20.94 13.30 8.93
N LEU A 173 -20.77 12.16 9.61
CA LEU A 173 -21.86 11.28 10.02
C LEU A 173 -22.10 11.33 11.54
N VAL A 174 -21.03 11.52 12.32
CA VAL A 174 -21.10 11.54 13.78
C VAL A 174 -20.36 12.79 14.32
N PRO A 175 -21.09 13.85 14.71
CA PRO A 175 -20.49 15.06 15.27
C PRO A 175 -19.61 14.78 16.48
N GLY A 176 -18.52 15.54 16.62
CA GLY A 176 -17.55 15.41 17.72
C GLY A 176 -16.57 14.23 17.59
N VAL A 177 -16.72 13.36 16.59
CA VAL A 177 -15.78 12.24 16.36
C VAL A 177 -14.89 12.57 15.17
N HIS A 178 -13.57 12.48 15.34
CA HIS A 178 -12.60 12.72 14.27
C HIS A 178 -12.02 11.39 13.76
N VAL A 179 -11.90 11.24 12.44
CA VAL A 179 -11.39 10.01 11.81
C VAL A 179 -10.21 10.33 10.90
N VAL A 180 -9.02 9.82 11.25
CA VAL A 180 -7.77 10.05 10.50
C VAL A 180 -7.21 8.76 9.89
N GLY A 181 -6.16 8.90 9.10
CA GLY A 181 -5.42 7.78 8.51
C GLY A 181 -6.21 7.02 7.47
N ASP A 182 -5.90 5.73 7.33
CA ASP A 182 -6.48 4.88 6.28
C ASP A 182 -8.00 4.81 6.31
N ALA A 183 -8.65 5.02 7.45
CA ALA A 183 -10.10 4.95 7.55
C ALA A 183 -10.79 6.12 6.82
N SER A 184 -10.15 7.29 6.75
CA SER A 184 -10.74 8.52 6.24
C SER A 184 -10.82 8.59 4.71
N ILE A 185 -11.78 9.39 4.23
CA ILE A 185 -11.87 9.83 2.82
C ILE A 185 -11.12 11.16 2.69
N ALA A 186 -9.79 11.07 2.54
CA ALA A 186 -8.88 12.20 2.41
C ALA A 186 -8.30 12.35 1.00
N ALA A 187 -9.01 11.87 -0.02
CA ALA A 187 -8.56 12.01 -1.42
C ALA A 187 -8.33 13.50 -1.73
N PRO A 188 -7.22 13.86 -2.40
CA PRO A 188 -6.30 12.99 -3.15
C PRO A 188 -5.07 12.45 -2.37
N MET A 189 -5.05 12.50 -1.04
CA MET A 189 -3.98 11.88 -0.24
C MET A 189 -4.03 10.35 -0.31
N PRO A 190 -2.89 9.65 -0.38
CA PRO A 190 -2.86 8.20 -0.30
C PRO A 190 -3.13 7.72 1.12
N LYS A 191 -3.56 6.46 1.25
CA LYS A 191 -3.67 5.75 2.53
C LYS A 191 -2.27 5.26 2.95
N SER A 192 -1.48 6.11 3.60
CA SER A 192 -0.07 5.84 3.96
C SER A 192 0.23 6.26 5.40
N GLY A 193 1.36 5.79 5.95
CA GLY A 193 1.82 6.23 7.28
C GLY A 193 2.11 7.74 7.34
N PHE A 194 2.71 8.31 6.30
CA PHE A 194 3.01 9.75 6.26
C PHE A 194 1.72 10.59 6.15
N ALA A 195 0.77 10.16 5.31
CA ALA A 195 -0.53 10.81 5.25
C ALA A 195 -1.24 10.74 6.61
N ALA A 196 -1.26 9.57 7.27
CA ALA A 196 -1.86 9.42 8.59
C ALA A 196 -1.23 10.35 9.65
N SER A 197 0.11 10.44 9.71
CA SER A 197 0.82 11.34 10.64
C SER A 197 0.46 12.81 10.40
N THR A 198 0.48 13.27 9.15
CA THR A 198 0.16 14.68 8.85
C THR A 198 -1.31 15.02 9.09
N GLN A 199 -2.23 14.09 8.80
CA GLN A 199 -3.64 14.21 9.15
C GLN A 199 -3.83 14.30 10.65
N ALA A 200 -3.13 13.47 11.44
CA ALA A 200 -3.22 13.49 12.89
C ALA A 200 -2.78 14.84 13.48
N LYS A 201 -1.69 15.43 12.97
CA LYS A 201 -1.21 16.76 13.41
C LYS A 201 -2.23 17.86 13.14
N VAL A 202 -2.77 17.91 11.92
CA VAL A 202 -3.84 18.86 11.57
C VAL A 202 -5.09 18.67 12.43
N THR A 203 -5.48 17.42 12.66
CA THR A 203 -6.66 17.08 13.46
C THR A 203 -6.46 17.49 14.92
N ALA A 204 -5.28 17.25 15.49
CA ALA A 204 -4.96 17.64 16.85
C ALA A 204 -5.06 19.17 17.04
N GLU A 205 -4.49 19.94 16.11
CA GLU A 205 -4.61 21.40 16.12
C GLU A 205 -6.08 21.85 16.01
N ALA A 206 -6.85 21.26 15.09
CA ALA A 206 -8.26 21.58 14.90
C ALA A 206 -9.08 21.31 16.16
N VAL A 207 -8.89 20.14 16.80
CA VAL A 207 -9.59 19.76 18.04
C VAL A 207 -9.27 20.73 19.16
N VAL A 208 -7.98 21.07 19.37
CA VAL A 208 -7.58 22.05 20.41
C VAL A 208 -8.22 23.41 20.17
N ASN A 209 -8.23 23.89 18.92
CA ASN A 209 -8.86 25.17 18.59
C ASN A 209 -10.38 25.12 18.83
N MET A 210 -11.06 24.08 18.37
CA MET A 210 -12.51 23.92 18.53
C MET A 210 -12.92 23.86 20.02
N LEU A 211 -12.20 23.10 20.84
CA LEU A 211 -12.42 23.05 22.29
C LEU A 211 -12.16 24.40 22.97
N GLY A 212 -11.23 25.19 22.46
CA GLY A 212 -10.95 26.54 22.92
C GLY A 212 -11.87 27.62 22.35
N GLY A 213 -12.93 27.27 21.61
CA GLY A 213 -13.84 28.21 20.98
C GLY A 213 -13.23 29.02 19.82
N LYS A 214 -12.11 28.55 19.26
CA LYS A 214 -11.42 29.18 18.13
C LYS A 214 -11.78 28.46 16.82
N ALA A 215 -11.72 29.20 15.72
CA ALA A 215 -11.86 28.62 14.39
C ALA A 215 -10.67 27.67 14.09
N PRO A 216 -10.90 26.53 13.40
CA PRO A 216 -9.81 25.70 12.90
C PRO A 216 -8.92 26.45 11.92
N GLY A 217 -7.62 26.16 11.93
CA GLY A 217 -6.66 26.71 10.98
C GLY A 217 -6.88 26.24 9.54
N THR A 218 -6.11 26.81 8.61
CA THR A 218 -6.06 26.35 7.21
C THR A 218 -4.99 25.26 7.08
N PRO A 219 -5.36 23.99 6.84
CA PRO A 219 -4.40 22.92 6.95
C PRO A 219 -3.48 22.82 5.73
N LYS A 220 -2.29 22.28 5.99
CA LYS A 220 -1.31 21.84 4.99
C LYS A 220 -0.90 20.42 5.32
N PHE A 221 -0.73 19.60 4.28
CA PHE A 221 -0.32 18.20 4.45
C PHE A 221 0.82 17.87 3.51
N VAL A 222 1.54 16.80 3.84
CA VAL A 222 2.59 16.25 3.00
C VAL A 222 2.51 14.73 3.04
N ASN A 223 2.87 14.10 1.92
CA ASN A 223 3.08 12.67 1.88
C ASN A 223 4.30 12.36 1.02
N THR A 224 5.16 11.48 1.52
CA THR A 224 6.13 10.75 0.72
C THR A 224 5.96 9.24 0.94
N CYS A 225 5.97 8.46 -0.14
CA CYS A 225 6.07 7.00 -0.08
C CYS A 225 7.35 6.54 -0.79
N TYR A 226 8.36 6.23 0.00
CA TYR A 226 9.56 5.53 -0.45
C TYR A 226 9.23 4.07 -0.80
N SER A 227 10.02 3.48 -1.69
CA SER A 227 10.05 2.05 -1.95
C SER A 227 11.48 1.63 -2.25
N LEU A 228 11.90 0.56 -1.61
CA LEU A 228 13.19 -0.08 -1.86
C LEU A 228 13.01 -1.21 -2.87
N LEU A 229 13.80 -1.19 -3.93
CA LEU A 229 13.88 -2.31 -4.86
C LEU A 229 14.91 -3.35 -4.41
N ASN A 230 15.97 -2.88 -3.75
CA ASN A 230 16.91 -3.64 -2.95
C ASN A 230 17.53 -2.70 -1.90
N GLU A 231 18.63 -3.13 -1.28
CA GLU A 231 19.33 -2.38 -0.24
C GLU A 231 19.83 -0.99 -0.70
N ASP A 232 20.24 -0.85 -1.96
CA ASP A 232 20.89 0.36 -2.50
C ASP A 232 20.05 1.05 -3.59
N TYR A 233 18.81 0.60 -3.83
CA TYR A 233 17.96 1.13 -4.89
C TYR A 233 16.63 1.62 -4.33
N GLY A 234 16.54 2.91 -4.05
CA GLY A 234 15.33 3.59 -3.61
C GLY A 234 14.63 4.38 -4.71
N ILE A 235 13.30 4.45 -4.61
CA ILE A 235 12.44 5.35 -5.41
C ILE A 235 11.32 5.94 -4.54
N SER A 236 10.88 7.15 -4.84
CA SER A 236 9.86 7.86 -4.07
C SER A 236 8.74 8.43 -4.93
N VAL A 237 7.63 8.70 -4.25
CA VAL A 237 6.57 9.61 -4.71
C VAL A 237 6.29 10.57 -3.57
N ALA A 238 6.38 11.87 -3.84
CA ALA A 238 6.14 12.93 -2.86
C ALA A 238 5.02 13.84 -3.36
N MET A 239 4.28 14.48 -2.45
CA MET A 239 3.27 15.49 -2.77
C MET A 239 3.00 16.38 -1.56
N VAL A 240 2.83 17.69 -1.81
CA VAL A 240 2.33 18.66 -0.83
C VAL A 240 0.87 18.95 -1.15
N TYR A 241 0.06 19.05 -0.10
CA TYR A 241 -1.37 19.29 -0.21
C TYR A 241 -1.77 20.55 0.55
N GLY A 242 -2.70 21.28 -0.04
CA GLY A 242 -3.37 22.43 0.56
C GLY A 242 -4.85 22.16 0.78
N TYR A 243 -5.57 23.21 1.16
CA TYR A 243 -7.01 23.18 1.40
C TYR A 243 -7.67 24.35 0.68
N GLU A 244 -8.53 24.05 -0.29
CA GLU A 244 -9.22 25.02 -1.15
C GLU A 244 -10.64 24.52 -1.42
N GLY A 245 -11.63 25.42 -1.41
CA GLY A 245 -13.01 25.04 -1.74
C GLY A 245 -13.59 23.90 -0.87
N LYS A 246 -13.23 23.88 0.42
CA LYS A 246 -13.59 22.82 1.39
C LYS A 246 -13.02 21.43 1.10
N LYS A 247 -11.98 21.34 0.27
CA LYS A 247 -11.34 20.08 -0.11
C LYS A 247 -9.82 20.17 -0.02
N ILE A 248 -9.19 19.04 0.26
CA ILE A 248 -7.76 18.83 0.11
C ILE A 248 -7.43 18.83 -1.37
N VAL A 249 -6.45 19.62 -1.75
CA VAL A 249 -5.98 19.75 -3.14
C VAL A 249 -4.48 19.52 -3.20
N LYS A 250 -4.00 19.02 -4.34
CA LYS A 250 -2.55 18.97 -4.60
C LYS A 250 -2.05 20.38 -4.91
N ILE A 251 -0.96 20.80 -4.28
CA ILE A 251 -0.35 22.09 -4.61
C ILE A 251 0.36 21.97 -5.96
N LYS A 252 -0.03 22.81 -6.92
CA LYS A 252 0.57 22.85 -8.27
C LYS A 252 2.08 23.10 -8.17
N GLY A 253 2.86 22.32 -8.92
CA GLY A 253 4.33 22.42 -8.94
C GLY A 253 5.03 21.76 -7.75
N SER A 254 4.30 21.16 -6.81
CA SER A 254 4.89 20.41 -5.69
C SER A 254 4.98 18.91 -5.97
N GLY A 255 5.94 18.25 -5.31
CA GLY A 255 6.08 16.80 -5.33
C GLY A 255 6.47 16.21 -6.69
N GLY A 256 6.11 14.96 -6.91
CA GLY A 256 6.48 14.20 -8.10
C GLY A 256 6.95 12.78 -7.78
N LEU A 257 7.43 12.11 -8.81
CA LEU A 257 8.13 10.83 -8.69
C LEU A 257 9.64 11.08 -8.73
N SER A 258 10.44 10.14 -8.23
CA SER A 258 11.84 10.06 -8.65
C SER A 258 11.93 10.11 -10.19
N PRO A 259 12.97 10.73 -10.77
CA PRO A 259 13.12 10.80 -12.22
C PRO A 259 13.33 9.41 -12.82
N SER A 260 12.83 9.20 -14.03
CA SER A 260 13.20 8.02 -14.83
C SER A 260 14.67 8.10 -15.23
N LYS A 261 15.32 6.94 -15.43
CA LYS A 261 16.74 6.86 -15.80
C LYS A 261 17.67 7.62 -14.82
N ALA A 262 17.31 7.64 -13.54
CA ALA A 262 18.18 8.24 -12.53
C ALA A 262 19.48 7.44 -12.39
N SER A 263 20.54 8.08 -11.89
CA SER A 263 21.81 7.41 -11.67
C SER A 263 21.76 6.46 -10.47
N ASP A 264 22.67 5.48 -10.42
CA ASP A 264 22.76 4.58 -9.27
C ASP A 264 23.04 5.33 -7.95
N ALA A 265 23.86 6.39 -8.02
CA ALA A 265 24.08 7.27 -6.87
C ALA A 265 22.79 7.99 -6.41
N PHE A 266 21.86 8.29 -7.31
CA PHE A 266 20.55 8.85 -6.93
C PHE A 266 19.71 7.80 -6.19
N HIS A 267 19.62 6.59 -6.75
CA HIS A 267 18.87 5.50 -6.14
C HIS A 267 19.42 5.10 -4.76
N GLN A 268 20.75 5.11 -4.60
CA GLN A 268 21.38 4.83 -3.30
C GLN A 268 21.05 5.90 -2.26
N ARG A 269 21.07 7.18 -2.65
CA ARG A 269 20.63 8.27 -1.76
C ARG A 269 19.16 8.11 -1.36
N GLU A 270 18.28 7.81 -2.31
CA GLU A 270 16.86 7.52 -2.02
C GLU A 270 16.68 6.36 -1.04
N ALA A 271 17.49 5.30 -1.17
CA ALA A 271 17.44 4.17 -0.24
C ALA A 271 17.85 4.58 1.18
N ASN A 272 18.89 5.39 1.31
CA ASN A 272 19.33 5.93 2.60
C ASN A 272 18.29 6.89 3.20
N TYR A 273 17.70 7.75 2.39
CA TYR A 273 16.62 8.63 2.82
C TYR A 273 15.37 7.86 3.24
N ALA A 274 15.06 6.72 2.62
CA ALA A 274 13.95 5.87 3.04
C ALA A 274 14.15 5.34 4.46
N ARG A 275 15.37 4.91 4.82
CA ARG A 275 15.72 4.47 6.18
C ARG A 275 15.65 5.62 7.18
N GLY A 276 16.27 6.76 6.84
CA GLY A 276 16.21 7.97 7.67
C GLY A 276 14.78 8.47 7.89
N TRP A 277 13.93 8.39 6.86
CA TRP A 277 12.50 8.69 6.97
C TRP A 277 11.80 7.73 7.94
N TYR A 278 12.05 6.42 7.83
CA TYR A 278 11.43 5.42 8.71
C TYR A 278 11.80 5.65 10.18
N GLU A 279 13.09 5.89 10.47
CA GLU A 279 13.55 6.23 11.82
C GLU A 279 12.93 7.53 12.34
N SER A 280 12.90 8.57 11.50
CA SER A 280 12.40 9.88 11.89
C SER A 280 10.90 9.88 12.15
N ILE A 281 10.10 9.29 11.25
CA ILE A 281 8.64 9.24 11.42
C ILE A 281 8.24 8.34 12.58
N SER A 282 8.99 7.26 12.84
CA SER A 282 8.71 6.38 13.98
C SER A 282 8.91 7.13 15.30
N ARG A 283 10.03 7.86 15.43
CA ARG A 283 10.32 8.68 16.61
C ARG A 283 9.33 9.82 16.80
N ASP A 284 8.90 10.47 15.73
CA ASP A 284 7.87 11.51 15.75
C ASP A 284 6.53 11.00 16.29
N ILE A 285 6.17 9.75 15.99
CA ILE A 285 4.88 9.17 16.40
C ILE A 285 4.95 8.53 17.79
N TRP A 286 6.05 7.84 18.12
CA TRP A 286 6.13 6.96 19.28
C TRP A 286 7.18 7.35 20.34
N GLY A 287 7.96 8.40 20.10
CA GLY A 287 9.11 8.78 20.96
C GLY A 287 10.35 7.94 20.71
#